data_AF-A0A944JQY3-F1
#
_entry.id   AF-A0A944JQY3-F1
#
_cell.length_a   1.000
_cell.length_b   1.000
_cell.length_c   1.000
_cell.angle_alpha   90.00
_cell.angle_beta   90.00
_cell.angle_gamma   90.00
#
_symmetry.space_group_name_H-M   'P 1'
#
loop_
_entity.id
_entity.type
_entity.pdbx_description
1 polymer ?
#
loop_
_entity_poly.entity_id
_entity_poly.type
_entity_poly.pdbx_seq_one_letter_code
_entity_poly.pdbx_strand_id
1 'polypeptide(L)'
;MSPTITGPGLFIGDLGAYVTLERPKIDSTEPEVRRAAERAGVSPEEFAGPGDIWALMWEDKHGEGGGFELPGLRDAEAEDFAERLGLALNTGEAFTIEAGAVLHLDARPAGADGYDFTVHVTPPEGEETEPATLALDTARTASLLTHLEEFRRSLA
;
A
#
# COMPACT_ATOMS: atom_id res chain seq x y z
N MET A 1 4.04 -10.25 20.83
CA MET A 1 4.23 -10.07 19.38
C MET A 1 3.43 -8.81 19.05
N SER A 2 3.12 -8.52 17.79
CA SER A 2 2.20 -7.43 17.42
C SER A 2 0.92 -8.07 16.87
N PRO A 3 -0.25 -7.40 16.93
CA PRO A 3 -1.48 -7.96 16.36
C PRO A 3 -1.28 -8.31 14.89
N THR A 4 -1.90 -9.41 14.44
CA THR A 4 -1.86 -9.78 13.03
C THR A 4 -2.76 -8.82 12.27
N ILE A 5 -2.15 -7.94 11.48
CA ILE A 5 -2.88 -7.17 10.47
C ILE A 5 -3.11 -8.12 9.30
N THR A 6 -4.36 -8.46 9.08
CA THR A 6 -4.80 -9.29 7.95
C THR A 6 -5.39 -8.38 6.87
N GLY A 7 -5.32 -8.77 5.60
CA GLY A 7 -6.01 -8.06 4.52
C GLY A 7 -5.20 -7.93 3.23
N PRO A 8 -5.83 -7.45 2.15
CA PRO A 8 -5.14 -7.12 0.91
C PRO A 8 -4.08 -6.05 1.12
N GLY A 9 -2.89 -6.26 0.55
CA GLY A 9 -1.81 -5.29 0.56
C GLY A 9 -1.00 -5.34 -0.72
N LEU A 10 -0.91 -4.22 -1.44
CA LEU A 10 -0.04 -4.03 -2.59
C LEU A 10 1.16 -3.22 -2.17
N PHE A 11 2.34 -3.82 -2.19
CA PHE A 11 3.59 -3.24 -1.74
C PHE A 11 4.52 -3.02 -2.93
N ILE A 12 5.11 -1.84 -3.04
CA ILE A 12 6.10 -1.48 -4.05
C ILE A 12 7.30 -0.90 -3.33
N GLY A 13 8.49 -1.44 -3.60
CA GLY A 13 9.75 -1.06 -2.95
C GLY A 13 10.31 -2.20 -2.10
N ASP A 14 11.00 -1.83 -1.02
CA ASP A 14 11.56 -2.76 -0.04
C ASP A 14 11.51 -2.19 1.38
N LEU A 15 12.18 -2.86 2.33
CA LEU A 15 12.20 -2.44 3.74
C LEU A 15 12.92 -1.11 3.98
N GLY A 16 13.68 -0.60 3.01
CA GLY A 16 14.35 0.69 3.08
C GLY A 16 13.46 1.82 2.61
N ALA A 17 12.75 1.66 1.49
CA ALA A 17 11.78 2.63 1.02
C ALA A 17 10.62 1.94 0.32
N TYR A 18 9.38 2.33 0.65
CA TYR A 18 8.20 1.70 0.10
C TYR A 18 7.01 2.64 -0.03
N VAL A 19 6.08 2.22 -0.89
CA VAL A 19 4.67 2.62 -0.84
C VAL A 19 3.82 1.36 -0.74
N THR A 20 2.81 1.38 0.11
CA THR A 20 1.86 0.29 0.27
C THR A 20 0.44 0.83 0.20
N LEU A 21 -0.38 0.15 -0.60
CA LEU A 21 -1.83 0.30 -0.60
C LEU A 21 -2.40 -0.91 0.11
N GLU A 22 -2.95 -0.72 1.29
CA GLU A 22 -3.43 -1.81 2.13
C GLU A 22 -4.86 -1.57 2.60
N ARG A 23 -5.58 -2.65 2.87
CA ARG A 23 -6.87 -2.61 3.54
C ARG A 23 -6.74 -3.38 4.85
N PRO A 24 -6.28 -2.72 5.92
CA PRO A 24 -6.01 -3.36 7.19
C PRO A 24 -7.28 -3.93 7.80
N LYS A 25 -7.18 -5.16 8.29
CA LYS A 25 -8.21 -5.82 9.07
C LYS A 25 -7.57 -6.42 10.30
N ILE A 26 -7.87 -5.80 11.44
CA ILE A 26 -7.45 -6.27 12.76
C ILE A 26 -8.43 -7.35 13.19
N ASP A 27 -7.93 -8.54 13.51
CA ASP A 27 -8.75 -9.59 14.11
C ASP A 27 -9.02 -9.26 15.59
N SER A 28 -10.25 -8.82 15.88
CA SER A 28 -10.68 -8.46 17.23
C SER A 28 -10.66 -9.61 18.23
N THR A 29 -10.58 -10.86 17.76
CA THR A 29 -10.52 -12.04 18.62
C THR A 29 -9.12 -12.29 19.17
N GLU A 30 -8.09 -11.64 18.62
CA GLU A 30 -6.71 -11.82 19.04
C GLU A 30 -6.47 -11.39 20.50
N PRO A 31 -5.73 -12.19 21.29
CA PRO A 31 -5.46 -11.86 22.68
C PRO A 31 -4.78 -10.50 22.88
N GLU A 32 -3.94 -10.07 21.93
CA GLU A 32 -3.22 -8.79 22.03
C GLU A 32 -4.15 -7.60 21.75
N VAL A 33 -5.02 -7.70 20.74
CA VAL A 33 -6.06 -6.72 20.42
C VAL A 33 -7.02 -6.57 21.60
N ARG A 34 -7.47 -7.67 22.18
CA ARG A 34 -8.35 -7.65 23.37
C ARG A 34 -7.70 -6.95 24.56
N ARG A 35 -6.41 -7.20 24.82
CA ARG A 35 -5.66 -6.50 25.88
C ARG A 35 -5.47 -5.02 25.58
N ALA A 36 -5.28 -4.65 24.31
CA ALA A 36 -5.13 -3.26 23.91
C ALA A 36 -6.45 -2.50 24.06
N ALA A 37 -7.56 -3.10 23.62
CA ALA A 37 -8.91 -2.59 23.80
C ALA A 37 -9.26 -2.37 25.28
N GLU A 38 -8.94 -3.35 26.14
CA GLU A 38 -9.14 -3.23 27.59
C GLU A 38 -8.35 -2.06 28.18
N ARG A 39 -7.08 -1.85 27.75
CA ARG A 39 -6.28 -0.69 28.18
C ARG A 39 -6.85 0.64 27.67
N ALA A 40 -7.43 0.65 26.48
CA ALA A 40 -8.05 1.81 25.88
C ALA A 40 -9.48 2.08 26.42
N GLY A 41 -10.05 1.15 27.20
CA GLY A 41 -11.39 1.29 27.76
C GLY A 41 -12.52 1.11 26.75
N VAL A 42 -12.25 0.46 25.62
CA VAL A 42 -13.20 0.22 24.52
C VAL A 42 -13.39 -1.29 24.29
N SER A 43 -14.40 -1.67 23.52
CA SER A 43 -14.57 -3.06 23.08
C SER A 43 -13.47 -3.48 22.09
N PRO A 44 -13.08 -4.77 22.00
CA PRO A 44 -12.15 -5.25 20.99
C PRO A 44 -12.59 -4.93 19.55
N GLU A 45 -13.89 -4.95 19.28
CA GLU A 45 -14.48 -4.59 17.99
C GLU A 45 -14.33 -3.09 17.70
N GLU A 46 -14.57 -2.24 18.70
CA GLU A 46 -14.36 -0.79 18.58
C GLU A 46 -12.88 -0.43 18.45
N PHE A 47 -12.00 -1.16 19.14
CA PHE A 47 -10.55 -0.99 19.01
C PHE A 47 -10.03 -1.44 17.64
N ALA A 48 -10.53 -2.56 17.11
CA ALA A 48 -10.22 -3.02 15.76
C ALA A 48 -10.75 -2.05 14.70
N GLY A 49 -11.73 -1.21 15.05
CA GLY A 49 -12.39 -0.29 14.16
C GLY A 49 -13.34 -1.01 13.19
N PRO A 50 -13.94 -0.27 12.25
CA PRO A 50 -14.80 -0.87 11.24
C PRO A 50 -14.08 -1.94 10.39
N GLY A 51 -12.74 -1.89 10.33
CA GLY A 51 -11.96 -2.64 9.34
C GLY A 51 -12.36 -2.23 7.92
N ASP A 52 -11.66 -2.75 6.93
CA ASP A 52 -12.07 -2.63 5.52
C ASP A 52 -11.96 -1.22 4.88
N ILE A 53 -11.30 -0.25 5.54
CA ILE A 53 -10.92 1.02 4.90
C ILE A 53 -9.54 0.86 4.25
N TRP A 54 -9.42 1.26 2.99
CA TRP A 54 -8.14 1.31 2.31
C TRP A 54 -7.27 2.43 2.89
N ALA A 55 -5.98 2.22 2.99
CA ALA A 55 -4.99 3.21 3.39
C ALA A 55 -3.83 3.18 2.41
N LEU A 56 -3.28 4.36 2.13
CA LEU A 56 -1.99 4.50 1.46
C LEU A 56 -0.97 4.86 2.52
N MET A 57 0.13 4.13 2.59
CA MET A 57 1.25 4.42 3.47
C MET A 57 2.55 4.40 2.69
N TRP A 58 3.53 5.16 3.14
CA TRP A 58 4.87 5.18 2.57
C TRP A 58 5.91 5.46 3.63
N GLU A 59 7.13 5.03 3.33
CA GLU A 59 8.32 5.34 4.11
C GLU A 59 9.48 5.54 3.14
N ASP A 60 10.30 6.55 3.39
CA ASP A 60 11.53 6.77 2.65
C ASP A 60 12.73 6.07 3.32
N LYS A 61 13.88 6.11 2.64
CA LYS A 61 15.14 5.51 3.12
C LYS A 61 15.69 6.07 4.43
N HIS A 62 15.12 7.16 4.93
CA HIS A 62 15.48 7.79 6.20
C HIS A 62 14.50 7.44 7.33
N GLY A 63 13.49 6.63 7.05
CA GLY A 63 12.42 6.29 7.98
C GLY A 63 11.39 7.41 8.15
N GLU A 64 11.42 8.42 7.28
CA GLU A 64 10.37 9.44 7.22
C GLU A 64 9.23 8.91 6.37
N GLY A 65 8.04 8.87 6.95
CA GLY A 65 6.89 8.25 6.34
C GLY A 65 5.59 8.95 6.69
N GLY A 66 4.55 8.56 5.98
CA GLY A 66 3.22 9.09 6.16
C GLY A 66 2.17 8.09 5.70
N GLY A 67 0.92 8.47 5.92
CA GLY A 67 -0.20 7.73 5.40
C GLY A 67 -1.49 8.50 5.56
N PHE A 68 -2.52 8.02 4.87
CA PHE A 68 -3.89 8.51 5.01
C PHE A 68 -4.88 7.44 4.57
N GLU A 69 -6.11 7.56 5.07
CA GLU A 69 -7.21 6.68 4.73
C GLU A 69 -7.88 7.09 3.41
N LEU A 70 -8.43 6.09 2.73
CA LEU A 70 -9.11 6.19 1.44
C LEU A 70 -10.52 5.58 1.57
N PRO A 71 -11.43 6.21 2.34
CA PRO A 71 -12.77 5.66 2.62
C PRO A 71 -13.65 5.50 1.37
N GLY A 72 -13.29 6.15 0.26
CA GLY A 72 -13.98 6.03 -1.02
C GLY A 72 -13.41 4.98 -1.98
N LEU A 73 -12.23 4.42 -1.70
CA LEU A 73 -11.58 3.47 -2.61
C LEU A 73 -12.25 2.10 -2.51
N ARG A 74 -12.59 1.54 -3.67
CA ARG A 74 -13.21 0.22 -3.81
C ARG A 74 -12.19 -0.82 -4.25
N ASP A 75 -12.44 -2.07 -3.91
CA ASP A 75 -11.57 -3.20 -4.34
C ASP A 75 -11.40 -3.26 -5.85
N ALA A 76 -12.45 -2.93 -6.62
CA ALA A 76 -12.37 -2.88 -8.08
C ALA A 76 -11.40 -1.81 -8.61
N GLU A 77 -11.24 -0.69 -7.89
CA GLU A 77 -10.29 0.37 -8.26
C GLU A 77 -8.86 -0.02 -7.89
N ALA A 78 -8.68 -0.71 -6.76
CA ALA A 78 -7.40 -1.29 -6.37
C ALA A 78 -6.98 -2.43 -7.32
N GLU A 79 -7.92 -3.27 -7.75
CA GLU A 79 -7.68 -4.32 -8.75
C GLU A 79 -7.30 -3.73 -10.11
N ASP A 80 -8.05 -2.73 -10.60
CA ASP A 80 -7.75 -2.05 -11.87
C ASP A 80 -6.35 -1.43 -11.87
N PHE A 81 -5.95 -0.79 -10.76
CA PHE A 81 -4.59 -0.27 -10.61
C PHE A 81 -3.54 -1.38 -10.68
N ALA A 82 -3.74 -2.50 -9.98
CA ALA A 82 -2.83 -3.64 -10.00
C ALA A 82 -2.74 -4.28 -11.39
N GLU A 83 -3.85 -4.38 -12.12
CA GLU A 83 -3.87 -4.88 -13.49
C GLU A 83 -3.08 -3.97 -14.43
N ARG A 84 -3.32 -2.66 -14.38
CA ARG A 84 -2.57 -1.68 -15.20
C ARG A 84 -1.07 -1.71 -14.90
N LEU A 85 -0.69 -1.83 -13.62
CA LEU A 85 0.71 -1.96 -13.22
C LEU A 85 1.35 -3.24 -13.77
N GLY A 86 0.66 -4.37 -13.67
CA GLY A 86 1.12 -5.64 -14.25
C GLY A 86 1.29 -5.57 -15.77
N LEU A 87 0.36 -4.94 -16.49
CA LEU A 87 0.46 -4.75 -17.93
C LEU A 87 1.66 -3.87 -18.31
N ALA A 88 1.88 -2.76 -17.60
CA ALA A 88 2.99 -1.85 -17.88
C ALA A 88 4.36 -2.47 -17.61
N LEU A 89 4.50 -3.23 -16.52
CA LEU A 89 5.73 -3.96 -16.20
C LEU A 89 6.18 -4.89 -17.32
N ASN A 90 5.23 -5.53 -18.02
CA ASN A 90 5.50 -6.45 -19.13
C ASN A 90 5.96 -5.77 -20.42
N THR A 91 5.91 -4.44 -20.51
CA THR A 91 6.36 -3.71 -21.71
C THR A 91 7.88 -3.66 -21.83
N GLY A 92 8.60 -3.63 -20.70
CA GLY A 92 10.03 -3.35 -20.66
C GLY A 92 10.38 -1.89 -20.95
N GLU A 93 9.40 -1.00 -21.02
CA GLU A 93 9.56 0.42 -21.32
C GLU A 93 9.30 1.30 -20.09
N ALA A 94 9.75 2.55 -20.13
CA ALA A 94 9.38 3.51 -19.09
C ALA A 94 7.88 3.80 -19.16
N PHE A 95 7.23 3.93 -18.01
CA PHE A 95 5.80 4.16 -17.92
C PHE A 95 5.43 5.03 -16.74
N THR A 96 4.22 5.57 -16.81
CA THR A 96 3.60 6.33 -15.74
C THR A 96 2.21 5.76 -15.46
N ILE A 97 1.88 5.53 -14.19
CA ILE A 97 0.58 5.02 -13.76
C ILE A 97 0.06 5.81 -12.57
N GLU A 98 -1.24 6.07 -12.57
CA GLU A 98 -1.94 6.78 -11.51
C GLU A 98 -2.98 5.88 -10.82
N ALA A 99 -3.10 6.01 -9.50
CA ALA A 99 -4.23 5.51 -8.72
C ALA A 99 -5.05 6.72 -8.22
N GLY A 100 -5.98 7.16 -9.07
CA GLY A 100 -6.72 8.40 -8.83
C GLY A 100 -5.79 9.61 -8.71
N ALA A 101 -6.18 10.59 -7.89
CA ALA A 101 -5.39 11.80 -7.67
C ALA A 101 -4.31 11.65 -6.57
N VAL A 102 -4.28 10.51 -5.88
CA VAL A 102 -3.53 10.36 -4.62
C VAL A 102 -2.16 9.71 -4.79
N LEU A 103 -1.97 8.93 -5.86
CA LEU A 103 -0.75 8.20 -6.13
C LEU A 103 -0.42 8.28 -7.62
N HIS A 104 0.81 8.67 -7.92
CA HIS A 104 1.38 8.68 -9.25
C HIS A 104 2.75 8.00 -9.21
N LEU A 105 2.96 7.04 -10.12
CA LEU A 105 4.17 6.24 -10.22
C LEU A 105 4.85 6.51 -11.56
N ASP A 106 6.09 6.98 -11.51
CA ASP A 106 6.99 7.01 -12.65
C ASP A 106 7.98 5.85 -12.56
N ALA A 107 7.94 4.94 -13.51
CA ALA A 107 8.81 3.77 -13.56
C ALA A 107 9.77 3.84 -14.74
N ARG A 108 11.04 3.52 -14.50
CA ARG A 108 12.06 3.41 -15.55
C ARG A 108 12.75 2.05 -15.47
N PRO A 109 13.00 1.37 -16.61
CA PRO A 109 13.75 0.12 -16.60
C PRO A 109 15.13 0.31 -15.97
N ALA A 110 15.47 -0.57 -15.04
CA ALA A 110 16.72 -0.59 -14.30
C ALA A 110 17.34 -1.99 -14.35
N GLY A 111 18.40 -2.11 -15.14
CA GLY A 111 19.00 -3.41 -15.45
C GLY A 111 18.14 -4.24 -16.41
N ALA A 112 18.38 -5.57 -16.44
CA ALA A 112 17.68 -6.47 -17.35
C ALA A 112 16.27 -6.84 -16.87
N ASP A 113 16.03 -6.85 -15.56
CA ASP A 113 14.84 -7.47 -14.95
C ASP A 113 14.19 -6.59 -13.85
N GLY A 114 14.46 -5.29 -13.82
CA GLY A 114 14.01 -4.40 -12.74
C GLY A 114 13.51 -3.04 -13.21
N TYR A 115 12.88 -2.32 -12.28
CA TYR A 115 12.44 -0.95 -12.46
C TYR A 115 12.83 -0.10 -11.25
N ASP A 116 13.29 1.12 -11.52
CA ASP A 116 13.37 2.18 -10.53
C ASP A 116 12.06 2.96 -10.55
N PHE A 117 11.46 3.13 -9.37
CA PHE A 117 10.20 3.85 -9.19
C PHE A 117 10.44 5.20 -8.52
N THR A 118 9.86 6.25 -9.09
CA THR A 118 9.60 7.51 -8.39
C THR A 118 8.11 7.57 -8.07
N VAL A 119 7.80 7.68 -6.79
CA VAL A 119 6.44 7.73 -6.28
C VAL A 119 6.12 9.17 -5.92
N HIS A 120 4.97 9.64 -6.34
CA HIS A 120 4.40 10.92 -5.95
C HIS A 120 3.10 10.66 -5.23
N VAL A 121 3.02 11.11 -3.98
CA VAL A 121 1.85 10.97 -3.13
C VAL A 121 1.23 12.34 -2.90
N THR A 122 -0.07 12.44 -3.16
CA THR A 122 -0.85 13.66 -2.94
C THR A 122 -2.02 13.33 -2.01
N PRO A 123 -1.93 13.64 -0.72
CA PRO A 123 -3.02 13.42 0.23
C PRO A 123 -4.31 14.16 -0.21
N PRO A 124 -5.50 13.56 0.01
CA PRO A 124 -6.77 14.25 -0.19
C PRO A 124 -6.87 15.58 0.57
N GLU A 125 -7.73 16.49 0.09
CA GLU A 125 -7.97 17.75 0.77
C GLU A 125 -8.50 17.51 2.20
N GLY A 126 -7.86 18.13 3.18
CA GLY A 126 -8.23 18.02 4.60
C GLY A 126 -7.41 17.01 5.39
N GLU A 127 -6.56 16.20 4.75
CA GLU A 127 -5.55 15.40 5.45
C GLU A 127 -4.44 16.28 6.03
N GLU A 128 -3.94 15.93 7.21
CA GLU A 128 -2.81 16.62 7.84
C GLU A 128 -1.46 16.21 7.24
N THR A 129 -1.44 15.12 6.47
CA THR A 129 -0.24 14.61 5.81
C THR A 129 0.12 15.49 4.62
N GLU A 130 1.40 15.86 4.50
CA GLU A 130 1.91 16.67 3.39
C GLU A 130 2.18 15.82 2.13
N PRO A 131 2.11 16.41 0.92
CA PRO A 131 2.52 15.73 -0.31
C PRO A 131 3.98 15.25 -0.24
N ALA A 132 4.22 14.06 -0.79
CA ALA A 132 5.54 13.43 -0.75
C ALA A 132 6.00 13.00 -2.15
N THR A 133 7.31 13.00 -2.35
CA THR A 133 7.95 12.39 -3.52
C THR A 133 9.13 11.56 -3.03
N LEU A 134 9.12 10.27 -3.36
CA LEU A 134 10.13 9.32 -2.92
C LEU A 134 10.64 8.48 -4.09
N ALA A 135 11.95 8.22 -4.07
CA ALA A 135 12.59 7.28 -4.97
C ALA A 135 12.72 5.94 -4.23
N LEU A 136 12.23 4.87 -4.85
CA LEU A 136 12.35 3.52 -4.33
C LEU A 136 13.61 2.85 -4.89
N ASP A 137 14.12 1.88 -4.16
CA ASP A 137 15.16 0.99 -4.67
C ASP A 137 14.64 0.12 -5.82
N THR A 138 15.55 -0.37 -6.66
CA THR A 138 15.20 -1.14 -7.86
C THR A 138 14.35 -2.36 -7.51
N ALA A 139 13.10 -2.37 -7.94
CA ALA A 139 12.19 -3.48 -7.75
C ALA A 139 12.38 -4.53 -8.84
N ARG A 140 12.49 -5.80 -8.46
CA ARG A 140 12.58 -6.91 -9.44
C ARG A 140 11.20 -7.18 -10.04
N THR A 141 11.13 -7.15 -11.37
CA THR A 141 9.89 -7.29 -12.15
C THR A 141 9.16 -8.59 -11.82
N ALA A 142 9.87 -9.72 -11.78
CA ALA A 142 9.27 -11.02 -11.48
C ALA A 142 8.68 -11.10 -10.06
N SER A 143 9.34 -10.49 -9.07
CA SER A 143 8.84 -10.44 -7.69
C SER A 143 7.60 -9.56 -7.59
N LEU A 144 7.60 -8.41 -8.26
CA LEU A 144 6.46 -7.49 -8.26
C LEU A 144 5.25 -8.09 -8.99
N LEU A 145 5.45 -8.77 -10.13
CA LEU A 145 4.38 -9.49 -10.83
C LEU A 145 3.77 -10.61 -9.96
N THR A 146 4.60 -11.36 -9.24
CA THR A 146 4.13 -12.39 -8.29
C THR A 146 3.29 -11.75 -7.18
N HIS A 147 3.78 -10.66 -6.58
CA HIS A 147 3.07 -9.93 -5.53
C HIS A 147 1.74 -9.36 -6.04
N LEU A 148 1.69 -8.85 -7.27
CA LEU A 148 0.48 -8.36 -7.91
C LEU A 148 -0.58 -9.46 -8.09
N GLU A 149 -0.16 -10.68 -8.48
CA GLU A 149 -1.09 -11.82 -8.55
C GLU A 149 -1.63 -12.21 -7.18
N GLU A 150 -0.79 -12.26 -6.15
CA GLU A 150 -1.20 -12.56 -4.77
C GLU A 150 -2.16 -11.51 -4.23
N PHE A 151 -1.85 -10.22 -4.45
CA PHE A 151 -2.72 -9.11 -4.12
C PHE A 151 -4.09 -9.25 -4.79
N ARG A 152 -4.14 -9.48 -6.10
CA ARG A 152 -5.42 -9.67 -6.82
C ARG A 152 -6.21 -10.87 -6.32
N ARG A 153 -5.56 -11.97 -5.97
CA ARG A 153 -6.22 -13.13 -5.35
C ARG A 153 -6.79 -12.81 -3.97
N SER A 154 -6.20 -11.88 -3.22
CA SER A 154 -6.70 -11.46 -1.90
C SER A 154 -7.94 -10.55 -1.96
N LEU A 155 -8.24 -9.98 -3.13
CA LEU A 155 -9.43 -9.15 -3.35
C LEU A 155 -10.69 -9.95 -3.73
N ALA A 156 -10.53 -11.20 -4.17
CA ALA A 156 -11.59 -12.08 -4.67
C ALA A 156 -12.22 -12.95 -3.56
#